data_AF-A0A920ND41-F1
#
_entry.id   AF-A0A920ND41-F1
#
_cell.length_a   1.000
_cell.length_b   1.000
_cell.length_c   1.000
_cell.angle_alpha   90.00
_cell.angle_beta   90.00
_cell.angle_gamma   90.00
#
_symmetry.space_group_name_H-M   'P 1'
#
loop_
_entity.id
_entity.type
_entity.pdbx_description
1 polymer ?
#
loop_
_entity_poly.entity_id
_entity_poly.type
_entity_poly.pdbx_seq_one_letter_code
_entity_poly.pdbx_strand_id
1 'polypeptide(L)'
;MLRIRSQVEAVGMRLFAIENLPQNWMDKIKLGLPGRDEQLDNIGKTIQNMGAAGIPVLGYNFMPMRSRTGYAWRTSGDPLWARGGQECQVSIMNSPLPLL
;
A
#
# COMPACT_ATOMS: atom_id res chain seq x y z
N MET A 1 16.17 5.79 -6.93
CA MET A 1 15.57 7.14 -6.76
C MET A 1 16.24 8.21 -7.63
N LEU A 2 17.57 8.25 -7.74
CA LEU A 2 18.29 9.30 -8.49
C LEU A 2 17.86 9.44 -9.97
N ARG A 3 17.62 8.33 -10.68
CA ARG A 3 17.20 8.36 -12.09
C ARG A 3 15.92 9.18 -12.31
N ILE A 4 14.87 8.92 -11.52
CA ILE A 4 13.58 9.63 -11.67
C ILE A 4 13.75 11.10 -11.31
N ARG A 5 14.51 11.39 -10.25
CA ARG A 5 14.85 12.75 -9.86
C ARG A 5 15.52 13.51 -11.01
N SER A 6 16.55 12.93 -11.63
CA SER A 6 17.25 13.56 -12.75
C SER A 6 16.34 13.82 -13.95
N GLN A 7 15.39 12.92 -14.24
CA GLN A 7 14.42 13.12 -15.33
C GLN A 7 13.47 14.29 -15.05
N VAL A 8 13.01 14.45 -13.81
CA VAL A 8 12.12 15.56 -13.39
C VAL A 8 12.89 16.88 -13.34
N GLU A 9 14.12 16.87 -12.83
CA GLU A 9 14.96 18.07 -12.77
C GLU A 9 15.44 18.53 -14.16
N ALA A 10 15.61 17.61 -15.12
CA ALA A 10 15.97 17.95 -16.50
C ALA A 10 14.92 18.82 -17.21
N VAL A 11 13.66 18.77 -16.77
CA VAL A 11 12.57 19.63 -17.28
C VAL A 11 12.31 20.85 -16.41
N GLY A 12 13.23 21.18 -15.49
CA GLY A 12 13.15 22.34 -14.60
C GLY A 12 12.16 22.19 -13.44
N MET A 13 11.67 20.98 -13.17
CA MET A 13 10.76 20.69 -12.06
C MET A 13 11.51 20.12 -10.85
N ARG A 14 10.92 20.25 -9.66
CA ARG A 14 11.44 19.63 -8.43
C ARG A 14 10.64 18.39 -8.08
N LEU A 15 11.31 17.25 -7.93
CA LEU A 15 10.69 16.05 -7.38
C LEU A 15 10.52 16.18 -5.86
N PHE A 16 9.35 16.63 -5.42
CA PHE A 16 9.07 16.89 -3.99
C PHE A 16 8.46 15.70 -3.25
N ALA A 17 7.63 14.90 -3.92
CA ALA A 17 6.93 13.79 -3.31
C ALA A 17 6.92 12.57 -4.22
N ILE A 18 6.89 11.38 -3.61
CA ILE A 18 6.47 10.14 -4.27
C ILE A 18 5.09 9.79 -3.73
N GLU A 19 4.17 9.49 -4.63
CA GLU A 19 2.83 9.05 -4.26
C GLU A 19 2.60 7.60 -4.66
N ASN A 20 2.13 6.83 -3.69
CA ASN A 20 1.93 5.40 -3.70
C ASN A 20 3.22 4.57 -3.80
N LEU A 21 3.10 3.36 -3.26
CA LEU A 21 4.04 2.26 -3.47
C LEU A 21 3.32 1.17 -4.27
N PRO A 22 4.05 0.33 -5.03
CA PRO A 22 3.46 -0.86 -5.64
C PRO A 22 2.70 -1.70 -4.60
N GLN A 23 1.49 -2.16 -4.94
CA GLN A 23 0.62 -2.83 -3.95
C GLN A 23 1.26 -4.08 -3.35
N ASN A 24 1.99 -4.84 -4.16
CA ASN A 24 2.71 -6.05 -3.76
C ASN A 24 3.90 -5.79 -2.82
N TRP A 25 4.23 -4.53 -2.52
CA TRP A 25 5.25 -4.19 -1.53
C TRP A 25 4.69 -4.10 -0.11
N MET A 26 3.36 -4.02 0.03
CA MET A 26 2.66 -3.82 1.31
C MET A 26 1.53 -4.83 1.55
N ASP A 27 1.26 -5.76 0.63
CA ASP A 27 0.14 -6.70 0.75
C ASP A 27 0.26 -7.60 1.99
N LYS A 28 1.44 -8.17 2.29
CA LYS A 28 1.65 -8.98 3.48
C LYS A 28 1.61 -8.14 4.76
N ILE A 29 2.07 -6.89 4.72
CA ILE A 29 1.94 -5.94 5.83
C ILE A 29 0.46 -5.64 6.11
N LYS A 30 -0.32 -5.32 5.07
CA LYS A 30 -1.74 -4.97 5.17
C LYS A 30 -2.60 -6.15 5.63
N LEU A 31 -2.24 -7.37 5.22
CA LEU A 31 -2.98 -8.59 5.54
C LEU A 31 -2.42 -9.35 6.75
N GLY A 32 -1.31 -8.90 7.34
CA GLY A 32 -0.66 -9.58 8.47
C GLY A 32 -0.11 -10.97 8.15
N LEU A 33 0.30 -11.22 6.90
CA LEU A 33 0.77 -12.53 6.43
C LEU A 33 2.25 -12.78 6.76
N PRO A 34 2.72 -14.05 6.77
CA PRO A 34 4.14 -14.36 6.86
C PRO A 34 4.96 -13.63 5.78
N GLY A 35 6.10 -13.06 6.19
CA GLY A 35 6.93 -12.20 5.33
C GLY A 35 6.57 -10.71 5.38
N ARG A 36 5.67 -10.29 6.27
CA ARG A 36 5.40 -8.86 6.53
C ARG A 36 6.65 -8.09 6.97
N ASP A 37 7.52 -8.71 7.77
CA ASP A 37 8.68 -8.03 8.35
C ASP A 37 9.74 -7.76 7.27
N GLU A 38 9.91 -8.69 6.32
CA GLU A 38 10.75 -8.47 5.12
C GLU A 38 10.22 -7.30 4.27
N GLN A 39 8.90 -7.19 4.10
CA GLN A 39 8.30 -6.05 3.42
C GLN A 39 8.51 -4.74 4.17
N LEU A 40 8.39 -4.75 5.51
CA LEU A 40 8.67 -3.57 6.33
C LEU A 40 10.12 -3.11 6.19
N ASP A 41 11.08 -4.05 6.21
CA ASP A 41 12.50 -3.75 6.01
C ASP A 41 12.76 -3.14 4.62
N ASN A 42 12.11 -3.66 3.59
CA ASN A 42 12.23 -3.13 2.23
C ASN A 42 11.64 -1.72 2.09
N ILE A 43 10.53 -1.43 2.78
CA ILE A 43 9.97 -0.08 2.84
C ILE A 43 10.89 0.86 3.60
N GLY A 44 11.48 0.40 4.71
CA GLY A 44 12.48 1.16 5.47
C GLY A 44 13.65 1.58 4.58
N LYS A 45 14.22 0.65 3.82
CA LYS A 45 15.28 0.94 2.82
C LYS A 45 14.81 1.92 1.75
N THR A 46 13.56 1.81 1.31
CA THR A 46 12.97 2.73 0.33
C THR A 46 12.90 4.16 0.88
N ILE A 47 12.45 4.33 2.12
CA ILE A 47 12.39 5.64 2.81
C ILE A 47 13.80 6.22 2.99
N GLN A 48 14.77 5.41 3.39
CA GLN A 48 16.18 5.84 3.49
C GLN A 48 16.72 6.32 2.13
N ASN A 49 16.44 5.58 1.06
CA ASN A 49 16.82 5.95 -0.30
C ASN A 49 16.13 7.23 -0.81
N MET A 50 14.90 7.49 -0.38
CA MET A 50 14.20 8.76 -0.65
C MET A 50 14.86 9.92 0.08
N GLY A 51 15.20 9.73 1.36
CA GLY A 51 15.95 10.71 2.15
C GLY A 51 17.29 11.06 1.50
N ALA A 52 18.06 10.04 1.09
CA ALA A 52 19.33 10.23 0.38
C ALA A 52 19.18 10.94 -0.97
N ALA A 53 18.03 10.75 -1.64
CA ALA A 53 17.72 11.45 -2.88
C ALA A 53 17.19 12.88 -2.68
N GLY A 54 16.90 13.29 -1.44
CA GLY A 54 16.34 14.60 -1.11
C GLY A 54 14.83 14.72 -1.38
N ILE A 55 14.09 13.60 -1.34
CA ILE A 55 12.64 13.54 -1.57
C ILE A 55 11.95 13.45 -0.19
N PRO A 56 11.37 14.54 0.33
CA PRO A 56 10.90 14.60 1.72
C PRO A 56 9.56 13.92 1.98
N VAL A 57 8.73 13.71 0.96
CA VAL A 57 7.33 13.26 1.16
C VAL A 57 7.07 11.92 0.48
N LEU A 58 6.52 10.98 1.24
CA LEU A 58 5.94 9.73 0.76
C LEU A 58 4.45 9.70 1.07
N GLY A 59 3.61 9.78 0.04
CA GLY A 59 2.19 9.44 0.13
C GLY A 59 2.01 7.94 -0.07
N TYR A 60 1.24 7.27 0.78
CA TYR A 60 0.87 5.87 0.61
C TYR A 60 -0.55 5.61 1.12
N ASN A 61 -1.13 4.49 0.69
CA ASN A 61 -2.44 4.04 1.16
C ASN A 61 -2.34 2.69 1.88
N PHE A 62 -3.20 2.49 2.88
CA PHE A 62 -3.30 1.24 3.64
C PHE A 62 -4.56 0.43 3.27
N MET A 63 -5.05 0.57 2.05
CA MET A 63 -6.20 -0.23 1.58
C MET A 63 -5.71 -1.63 1.16
N PRO A 64 -6.31 -2.71 1.68
CA PRO A 64 -5.82 -4.09 1.50
C PRO A 64 -6.05 -4.64 0.09
N MET A 65 -7.06 -4.13 -0.62
CA MET A 65 -7.42 -4.59 -1.94
C MET A 65 -7.76 -3.41 -2.85
N ARG A 66 -7.28 -3.46 -4.09
CA ARG A 66 -7.78 -2.62 -5.18
C ARG A 66 -8.86 -3.42 -5.90
N SER A 67 -10.09 -2.94 -5.83
CA SER A 67 -11.18 -3.48 -6.64
C SER A 67 -11.11 -2.92 -8.06
N ARG A 68 -11.77 -3.58 -9.02
CA ARG A 68 -11.82 -3.16 -10.42
C ARG A 68 -12.35 -1.73 -10.60
N THR A 69 -13.16 -1.23 -9.66
CA THR A 69 -13.74 0.13 -9.70
C THR A 69 -13.04 1.13 -8.77
N GLY A 70 -11.90 0.78 -8.16
CA GLY A 70 -11.12 1.68 -7.33
C GLY A 70 -10.64 1.06 -6.02
N TYR A 71 -10.11 1.91 -5.14
CA TYR A 71 -9.73 1.47 -3.80
C TYR A 71 -10.92 1.58 -2.87
N ALA A 72 -11.45 0.44 -2.46
CA ALA A 72 -12.53 0.34 -1.50
C ALA A 72 -12.33 -0.94 -0.69
N TRP A 73 -12.74 -0.91 0.58
CA TRP A 73 -12.89 -2.12 1.38
C TRP A 73 -14.01 -2.94 0.79
N ARG A 74 -13.62 -4.01 0.11
CA ARG A 74 -14.51 -4.91 -0.62
C ARG A 74 -14.14 -6.36 -0.31
N THR A 75 -15.15 -7.20 -0.24
CA THR A 75 -15.04 -8.65 -0.22
C THR A 75 -14.78 -9.26 -1.59
N SER A 76 -15.15 -8.59 -2.69
CA SER A 76 -14.90 -9.06 -4.05
C SER A 76 -14.49 -7.94 -5.04
N GLY A 77 -13.84 -8.36 -6.14
CA GLY A 77 -13.37 -7.46 -7.20
C GLY A 77 -14.40 -7.17 -8.29
N ASP A 78 -15.55 -7.87 -8.27
CA ASP A 78 -16.54 -7.85 -9.36
C ASP A 78 -17.48 -6.64 -9.28
N PRO A 79 -17.98 -6.14 -10.43
CA PRO A 79 -18.93 -5.05 -10.45
C PRO A 79 -20.31 -5.55 -9.96
N LEU A 80 -20.59 -5.33 -8.68
CA LEU A 80 -21.94 -5.47 -8.13
C LEU A 80 -22.75 -4.25 -8.56
N TRP A 81 -23.44 -4.39 -9.68
CA TRP A 81 -24.13 -3.37 -10.46
C TRP A 81 -25.33 -2.69 -9.77
N ALA A 82 -25.63 -2.96 -8.52
CA ALA A 82 -26.82 -2.42 -7.87
C ALA A 82 -26.56 -2.02 -6.44
N ARG A 83 -27.11 -0.85 -6.08
CA ARG A 83 -27.60 -0.60 -4.73
C ARG A 83 -28.57 -1.74 -4.38
N GLY A 84 -28.04 -2.83 -3.81
CA GLY A 84 -28.82 -4.00 -3.42
C GLY A 84 -28.08 -5.34 -3.30
N GLY A 85 -26.83 -5.50 -3.75
CA GLY A 85 -26.05 -6.74 -3.59
C GLY A 85 -24.91 -6.57 -2.59
N GLN A 86 -25.06 -7.12 -1.38
CA GLN A 86 -24.25 -6.83 -0.18
C GLN A 86 -22.76 -7.19 -0.27
N GLU A 87 -21.90 -6.47 0.48
CA GLU A 87 -20.55 -6.90 0.86
C GLU A 87 -20.41 -6.96 2.38
N CYS A 88 -19.81 -8.06 2.86
CA CYS A 88 -19.82 -8.43 4.27
C CYS A 88 -18.86 -7.62 5.14
N GLN A 89 -19.34 -7.45 6.38
CA GLN A 89 -18.69 -6.86 7.53
C GLN A 89 -17.32 -7.49 7.87
N VAL A 90 -16.41 -6.62 8.27
CA VAL A 90 -15.11 -6.99 8.85
C VAL A 90 -15.34 -7.67 10.20
N SER A 91 -14.93 -8.93 10.31
CA SER A 91 -14.54 -9.51 11.60
C SER A 91 -13.15 -10.12 11.46
N ILE A 92 -12.19 -9.53 12.17
CA ILE A 92 -10.88 -10.12 12.37
C ILE A 92 -11.03 -11.03 13.59
N MET A 93 -11.26 -12.33 13.36
CA MET A 93 -11.05 -13.35 14.39
C MET A 93 -10.04 -14.37 13.90
N ASN A 94 -8.81 -14.23 14.39
CA ASN A 94 -7.86 -15.33 14.48
C ASN A 94 -7.14 -15.22 15.84
N SER A 95 -7.79 -15.75 16.88
CA SER A 95 -7.11 -16.17 18.10
C SER A 95 -7.90 -17.33 18.73
N PRO A 96 -7.37 -18.56 18.79
CA PRO A 96 -7.88 -19.52 19.74
C PRO A 96 -7.49 -19.01 21.13
N LEU A 97 -8.46 -18.52 21.89
CA LEU A 97 -8.25 -18.29 23.33
C LEU A 97 -7.94 -19.65 23.99
N PRO A 98 -6.94 -19.74 24.88
CA PRO A 98 -6.60 -20.98 25.55
C PRO A 98 -7.76 -21.43 26.45
N LEU A 99 -8.10 -22.71 26.39
CA LEU A 99 -9.01 -23.36 27.33
C LEU A 99 -8.38 -23.35 28.73
N LEU A 100 -8.86 -22.46 29.59
CA LEU A 100 -8.81 -22.57 31.05
C LEU A 100 -10.17 -22.14 31.62
#